data_AF-A0A1Y2FPH2-F1
#
_entry.id   AF-A0A1Y2FPH2-F1
#
_cell.length_a   1.000
_cell.length_b   1.000
_cell.length_c   1.000
_cell.angle_alpha   90.00
_cell.angle_beta   90.00
_cell.angle_gamma   90.00
#
_symmetry.space_group_name_H-M   'P 1'
#
loop_
_entity.id
_entity.type
_entity.pdbx_description
1 polymer ?
#
loop_
_entity_poly.entity_id
_entity_poly.type
_entity_poly.pdbx_seq_one_letter_code
_entity_poly.pdbx_strand_id
1 'polypeptide(L)'
;MLIKFHSTTNKKSNTCLNNRPTQILIQITATIRNLVTNEQARSLIIKDNIIKTLFILLRSYSLFNKYEELVLNISRIFSKLSLYKEFQILLENSKNSVITLTKILLKHYTNNPLVVRICFILGNLSCEKKSCIPDIIFDYIPDLVQLLELLVRHVINKEKKRISEENDNHDENKENESDQKKKKKDYYLEKKEEEDVLIKLIRLIANMALNNRAGPIIAEIPEIKCLVDLLQIKDINENEELILNIVGAIANISYYNISENEILEERLVIAKLLLPLMFHDNVEAVIEASRVFGNITQFEDVCNFSKKSKEYQYFIPFLNESAIPDSDKDDHGIKKSLNEGNIDLLHSSNTSEEFLLYMTISTKLMNKLIKYIEYAENQQNMVMNYLNNESDYKTNECDKKITENEIYNNNIISDENNL
;
A
#
# COMPACT_ATOMS: atom_id res chain seq x y z
N MET A 1 2.55 -20.42 13.80
CA MET A 1 2.02 -21.75 14.19
C MET A 1 1.87 -22.52 12.88
N LEU A 2 2.74 -23.51 12.59
CA LEU A 2 2.82 -24.24 11.31
C LEU A 2 1.45 -24.39 10.63
N ILE A 3 1.28 -23.78 9.46
CA ILE A 3 0.06 -23.88 8.64
C ILE A 3 -0.18 -25.35 8.34
N LYS A 4 -1.05 -25.99 9.12
CA LYS A 4 -1.48 -27.37 8.88
C LYS A 4 -2.39 -27.40 7.67
N PHE A 5 -1.91 -27.98 6.58
CA PHE A 5 -2.71 -28.34 5.42
C PHE A 5 -3.80 -29.34 5.83
N HIS A 6 -5.02 -28.85 6.04
CA HIS A 6 -6.21 -29.69 6.09
C HIS A 6 -6.91 -29.66 4.73
N SER A 7 -6.62 -30.66 3.89
CA SER A 7 -7.47 -31.01 2.76
C SER A 7 -8.78 -31.57 3.30
N THR A 8 -9.86 -30.78 3.22
CA THR A 8 -11.22 -31.27 3.48
C THR A 8 -11.98 -31.32 2.17
N THR A 9 -12.17 -32.53 1.68
CA THR A 9 -13.05 -32.87 0.57
C THR A 9 -14.51 -32.61 0.98
N ASN A 10 -15.05 -31.45 0.60
CA ASN A 10 -16.46 -31.13 0.81
C ASN A 10 -17.35 -31.91 -0.16
N LYS A 11 -17.97 -32.98 0.33
CA LYS A 11 -19.17 -33.56 -0.28
C LYS A 11 -20.27 -32.50 -0.29
N LYS A 12 -20.70 -32.09 -1.49
CA LYS A 12 -21.88 -31.24 -1.72
C LYS A 12 -23.12 -31.90 -1.11
N SER A 13 -23.59 -31.40 0.03
CA SER A 13 -24.95 -31.61 0.50
C SER A 13 -25.80 -30.40 0.14
N ASN A 14 -26.53 -30.53 -0.97
CA ASN A 14 -27.60 -29.61 -1.34
C ASN A 14 -28.74 -29.74 -0.33
N THR A 15 -28.79 -28.86 0.66
CA THR A 15 -30.02 -28.58 1.40
C THR A 15 -30.29 -27.08 1.34
N CYS A 16 -31.23 -26.70 0.47
CA CYS A 16 -31.84 -25.39 0.41
C CYS A 16 -32.68 -25.21 1.69
N LEU A 17 -32.09 -24.59 2.71
CA LEU A 17 -32.83 -24.02 3.82
C LEU A 17 -32.81 -22.52 3.61
N ASN A 18 -33.97 -21.96 3.24
CA ASN A 18 -34.24 -20.53 3.18
C ASN A 18 -34.06 -19.95 4.60
N ASN A 19 -32.83 -19.56 4.94
CA ASN A 19 -32.54 -18.93 6.22
C ASN A 19 -32.87 -17.43 6.12
N ARG A 20 -34.17 -17.12 6.22
CA ARG A 20 -34.70 -15.75 6.20
C ARG A 20 -33.93 -14.81 7.13
N PRO A 21 -33.59 -15.19 8.38
CA PRO A 21 -32.68 -14.39 9.22
C PRO A 21 -31.36 -14.03 8.56
N THR A 22 -30.68 -14.98 7.89
CA THR A 22 -29.42 -14.68 7.20
C THR A 22 -29.61 -13.79 5.98
N GLN A 23 -30.67 -13.97 5.20
CA GLN A 23 -30.98 -13.07 4.08
C GLN A 23 -31.21 -11.64 4.58
N ILE A 24 -31.91 -11.48 5.70
CA ILE A 24 -32.09 -10.18 6.36
C ILE A 24 -30.74 -9.61 6.80
N LEU A 25 -29.84 -10.40 7.40
CA LEU A 25 -28.50 -9.93 7.79
C LEU A 25 -27.67 -9.51 6.57
N ILE A 26 -27.74 -10.24 5.46
CA ILE A 26 -27.07 -9.88 4.21
C ILE A 26 -27.59 -8.53 3.70
N GLN A 27 -28.90 -8.32 3.70
CA GLN A 27 -29.52 -7.06 3.29
C GLN A 27 -29.14 -5.91 4.23
N ILE A 28 -29.22 -6.12 5.55
CA ILE A 28 -28.83 -5.11 6.54
C ILE A 28 -27.36 -4.71 6.35
N THR A 29 -26.45 -5.68 6.23
CA THR A 29 -25.03 -5.39 6.03
C THR A 29 -24.76 -4.75 4.67
N ALA A 30 -25.49 -5.10 3.61
CA ALA A 30 -25.42 -4.40 2.32
C ALA A 30 -25.87 -2.93 2.44
N THR A 31 -26.94 -2.66 3.19
CA THR A 31 -27.41 -1.29 3.46
C THR A 31 -26.38 -0.51 4.26
N ILE A 32 -25.85 -1.07 5.36
CA ILE A 32 -24.80 -0.44 6.17
C ILE A 32 -23.57 -0.11 5.32
N ARG A 33 -23.13 -1.04 4.46
CA ARG A 33 -22.01 -0.83 3.53
C ARG A 33 -22.20 0.39 2.62
N ASN A 34 -23.44 0.68 2.22
CA ASN A 34 -23.76 1.86 1.42
C ASN A 34 -23.87 3.12 2.28
N LEU A 35 -24.34 2.99 3.53
CA LEU A 35 -24.49 4.12 4.45
C LEU A 35 -23.17 4.65 5.03
N VAL A 36 -22.15 3.80 5.23
CA VAL A 36 -20.87 4.23 5.85
C VAL A 36 -20.09 5.28 5.05
N THR A 37 -20.45 5.54 3.79
CA THR A 37 -19.87 6.63 3.00
C THR A 37 -20.48 7.99 3.34
N ASN A 38 -21.68 8.02 3.94
CA ASN A 38 -22.29 9.22 4.49
C ASN A 38 -21.75 9.47 5.91
N GLU A 39 -21.30 10.69 6.19
CA GLU A 39 -20.67 11.06 7.46
C GLU A 39 -21.60 10.95 8.67
N GLN A 40 -22.83 11.44 8.57
CA GLN A 40 -23.80 11.36 9.67
C GLN A 40 -24.10 9.91 10.02
N ALA A 41 -24.39 9.08 9.00
CA ALA A 41 -24.64 7.65 9.19
C ALA A 41 -23.42 6.92 9.75
N ARG A 42 -22.21 7.21 9.25
CA ARG A 42 -20.95 6.65 9.76
C ARG A 42 -20.76 6.96 11.25
N SER A 43 -20.99 8.21 11.66
CA SER A 43 -20.82 8.64 13.05
C SER A 43 -21.73 7.86 14.01
N LEU A 44 -22.98 7.59 13.59
CA LEU A 44 -23.93 6.75 14.34
C LEU A 44 -23.46 5.30 14.40
N ILE A 45 -23.07 4.73 13.26
CA ILE A 45 -22.59 3.36 13.16
C ILE A 45 -21.37 3.08 14.06
N ILE A 46 -20.44 4.04 14.15
CA ILE A 46 -19.24 3.92 14.99
C ILE A 46 -19.58 4.05 16.49
N LYS A 47 -20.48 4.97 16.86
CA LYS A 47 -20.88 5.20 18.26
C LYS A 47 -21.73 4.06 18.83
N ASP A 48 -22.54 3.42 18.00
CA ASP A 48 -23.43 2.33 18.42
C ASP A 48 -22.70 0.98 18.57
N ASN A 49 -23.39 -0.01 19.16
CA ASN A 49 -22.90 -1.40 19.26
C ASN A 49 -22.89 -2.16 17.91
N ILE A 50 -23.04 -1.47 16.78
CA ILE A 50 -23.05 -2.07 15.45
C ILE A 50 -21.69 -2.68 15.13
N ILE A 51 -20.58 -1.95 15.34
CA ILE A 51 -19.23 -2.45 15.05
C ILE A 51 -18.93 -3.74 15.83
N LYS A 52 -19.26 -3.77 17.12
CA LYS A 52 -19.08 -4.96 17.97
C LYS A 52 -19.89 -6.15 17.42
N THR A 53 -21.14 -5.90 17.03
CA THR A 53 -22.01 -6.92 16.43
C THR A 53 -21.43 -7.46 15.12
N LEU A 54 -20.93 -6.58 14.25
CA LEU A 54 -20.28 -6.97 12.99
C LEU A 54 -19.03 -7.84 13.24
N PHE A 55 -18.22 -7.56 14.26
CA PHE A 55 -17.09 -8.42 14.64
C PHE A 55 -17.53 -9.79 15.17
N ILE A 56 -18.61 -9.86 15.95
CA ILE A 56 -19.16 -11.15 16.42
C ILE A 56 -19.63 -12.01 15.24
N LEU A 57 -20.31 -11.39 14.27
CA LEU A 57 -20.75 -12.06 13.04
C LEU A 57 -19.54 -12.51 12.21
N LEU A 58 -18.52 -11.66 12.08
CA LEU A 58 -17.31 -11.96 11.33
C LEU A 58 -16.51 -13.12 11.97
N ARG A 59 -16.38 -13.17 13.30
CA ARG A 59 -15.72 -14.28 14.02
C ARG A 59 -16.43 -15.62 13.79
N SER A 60 -17.73 -15.56 13.55
CA SER A 60 -18.57 -16.72 13.29
C SER A 60 -18.47 -17.20 11.82
N TYR A 61 -17.50 -16.71 11.04
CA TYR A 61 -17.28 -17.10 9.63
C TYR A 61 -17.38 -18.61 9.38
N SER A 62 -16.77 -19.45 10.23
CA SER A 62 -16.80 -20.90 10.04
C SER A 62 -18.20 -21.50 10.18
N LEU A 63 -19.10 -20.84 10.92
CA LEU A 63 -20.53 -21.18 10.99
C LEU A 63 -21.29 -20.66 9.76
N PHE A 64 -20.73 -19.66 9.08
CA PHE A 64 -21.27 -18.98 7.92
C PHE A 64 -20.54 -19.30 6.61
N ASN A 65 -19.78 -20.40 6.51
CA ASN A 65 -19.18 -20.84 5.23
C ASN A 65 -20.24 -21.02 4.11
N LYS A 66 -21.53 -21.09 4.46
CA LYS A 66 -22.68 -21.11 3.53
C LYS A 66 -23.16 -19.72 3.09
N TYR A 67 -22.64 -18.65 3.68
CA TYR A 67 -23.08 -17.26 3.50
C TYR A 67 -21.89 -16.31 3.31
N GLU A 68 -21.04 -16.65 2.35
CA GLU A 68 -19.87 -15.87 1.96
C GLU A 68 -20.19 -14.38 1.74
N GLU A 69 -21.35 -14.08 1.14
CA GLU A 69 -21.79 -12.71 0.88
C GLU A 69 -21.91 -11.85 2.16
N LEU A 70 -22.40 -12.43 3.26
CA LEU A 70 -22.52 -11.72 4.53
C LEU A 70 -21.14 -11.26 5.01
N VAL A 71 -20.16 -12.15 4.96
CA VAL A 71 -18.81 -11.84 5.40
C VAL A 71 -18.18 -10.81 4.48
N LEU A 72 -18.33 -10.98 3.17
CA LEU A 72 -17.80 -10.01 2.22
C LEU A 72 -18.45 -8.63 2.41
N ASN A 73 -19.73 -8.55 2.79
CA ASN A 73 -20.35 -7.27 3.15
C ASN A 73 -19.75 -6.67 4.43
N ILE A 74 -19.52 -7.48 5.47
CA ILE A 74 -18.88 -7.03 6.71
C ILE A 74 -17.45 -6.54 6.45
N SER A 75 -16.63 -7.29 5.70
CA SER A 75 -15.27 -6.88 5.38
C SER A 75 -15.23 -5.63 4.49
N ARG A 76 -16.21 -5.44 3.59
CA ARG A 76 -16.39 -4.19 2.83
C ARG A 76 -16.74 -3.00 3.73
N ILE A 77 -17.62 -3.19 4.71
CA ILE A 77 -17.93 -2.14 5.70
C ILE A 77 -16.63 -1.73 6.40
N PHE A 78 -15.89 -2.69 6.95
CA PHE A 78 -14.65 -2.40 7.67
C PHE A 78 -13.55 -1.79 6.77
N SER A 79 -13.44 -2.21 5.51
CA SER A 79 -12.48 -1.61 4.56
C SER A 79 -12.82 -0.15 4.25
N LYS A 80 -14.10 0.20 4.14
CA LYS A 80 -14.52 1.61 3.98
C LYS A 80 -14.28 2.40 5.25
N LEU A 81 -14.63 1.82 6.40
CA LEU A 81 -14.46 2.47 7.70
C LEU A 81 -12.97 2.67 8.05
N SER A 82 -12.07 1.78 7.63
CA SER A 82 -10.62 1.90 7.90
C SER A 82 -9.95 3.07 7.20
N LEU A 83 -10.66 3.80 6.34
CA LEU A 83 -10.19 5.08 5.79
C LEU A 83 -10.32 6.25 6.78
N TYR A 84 -11.13 6.09 7.85
CA TYR A 84 -11.46 7.17 8.77
C TYR A 84 -10.77 6.97 10.12
N LYS A 85 -10.17 8.05 10.65
CA LYS A 85 -9.37 8.03 11.89
C LYS A 85 -10.15 7.53 13.10
N GLU A 86 -11.42 7.89 13.22
CA GLU A 86 -12.31 7.46 14.30
C GLU A 86 -12.38 5.93 14.42
N PHE A 87 -12.49 5.23 13.29
CA PHE A 87 -12.54 3.78 13.26
C PHE A 87 -11.15 3.15 13.40
N GLN A 88 -10.09 3.79 12.88
CA GLN A 88 -8.72 3.34 13.10
C GLN A 88 -8.38 3.31 14.60
N ILE A 89 -8.67 4.41 15.32
CA ILE A 89 -8.50 4.51 16.77
C ILE A 89 -9.32 3.45 17.51
N LEU A 90 -10.56 3.19 17.07
CA LEU A 90 -11.40 2.14 17.65
C LEU A 90 -10.75 0.75 17.53
N LEU A 91 -10.16 0.43 16.37
CA LEU A 91 -9.50 -0.85 16.14
C LEU A 91 -8.17 -0.99 16.88
N GLU A 92 -7.36 0.07 16.92
CA GLU A 92 -6.10 0.09 17.69
C GLU A 92 -6.34 -0.18 19.18
N ASN A 93 -7.43 0.37 19.73
CA ASN A 93 -7.87 0.11 21.10
C ASN A 93 -8.50 -1.28 21.30
N SER A 94 -8.69 -2.06 20.23
CA SER A 94 -9.35 -3.37 20.25
C SER A 94 -8.43 -4.48 19.73
N LYS A 95 -7.42 -4.84 20.52
CA LYS A 95 -6.44 -5.90 20.17
C LYS A 95 -7.08 -7.19 19.66
N ASN A 96 -8.15 -7.65 20.31
CA ASN A 96 -8.87 -8.87 19.91
C ASN A 96 -9.48 -8.76 18.51
N SER A 97 -9.94 -7.58 18.09
CA SER A 97 -10.53 -7.35 16.77
C SER A 97 -9.47 -7.41 15.69
N VAL A 98 -8.32 -6.77 15.90
CA VAL A 98 -7.15 -6.83 15.00
C VAL A 98 -6.66 -8.28 14.87
N ILE A 99 -6.46 -8.98 15.99
CA ILE A 99 -6.08 -10.40 15.99
C ILE A 99 -7.12 -11.27 15.26
N THR A 100 -8.41 -10.97 15.41
CA THR A 100 -9.48 -11.69 14.71
C THR A 100 -9.38 -11.51 13.20
N LEU A 101 -9.13 -10.27 12.72
CA LEU A 101 -8.91 -10.00 11.31
C LEU A 101 -7.71 -10.79 10.77
N THR A 102 -6.58 -10.77 11.47
CA THR A 102 -5.38 -11.53 11.07
C THR A 102 -5.64 -13.04 11.01
N LYS A 103 -6.35 -13.60 11.99
CA LYS A 103 -6.73 -15.02 11.98
C LYS A 103 -7.64 -15.38 10.80
N ILE A 104 -8.58 -14.50 10.44
CA ILE A 104 -9.48 -14.73 9.31
C ILE A 104 -8.72 -14.65 7.99
N LEU A 105 -7.80 -13.69 7.85
CA LEU A 105 -6.90 -13.58 6.70
C LEU A 105 -6.12 -14.89 6.49
N LEU A 106 -5.42 -15.37 7.52
CA LEU A 106 -4.62 -16.60 7.43
C LEU A 106 -5.48 -17.84 7.17
N LYS A 107 -6.67 -17.92 7.77
CA LYS A 107 -7.57 -19.08 7.62
C LYS A 107 -8.27 -19.13 6.26
N HIS A 108 -8.52 -17.98 5.64
CA HIS A 108 -9.32 -17.85 4.42
C HIS A 108 -8.52 -17.23 3.27
N TYR A 109 -7.22 -17.54 3.22
CA TYR A 109 -6.29 -16.96 2.25
C TYR A 109 -6.63 -17.26 0.78
N THR A 110 -7.44 -18.28 0.52
CA THR A 110 -7.91 -18.63 -0.84
C THR A 110 -9.11 -17.79 -1.30
N ASN A 111 -9.67 -16.94 -0.45
CA ASN A 111 -10.75 -16.01 -0.81
C ASN A 111 -10.15 -14.63 -1.12
N ASN A 112 -9.71 -14.42 -2.37
CA ASN A 112 -9.07 -13.17 -2.80
C ASN A 112 -9.88 -11.92 -2.40
N PRO A 113 -11.20 -11.84 -2.62
CA PRO A 113 -12.01 -10.70 -2.19
C PRO A 113 -11.89 -10.41 -0.68
N LEU A 114 -11.85 -11.42 0.17
CA LEU A 114 -11.72 -11.25 1.61
C LEU A 114 -10.30 -10.85 2.01
N VAL A 115 -9.29 -11.48 1.41
CA VAL A 115 -7.87 -11.22 1.65
C VAL A 115 -7.52 -9.77 1.35
N VAL A 116 -7.84 -9.28 0.15
CA VAL A 116 -7.63 -7.88 -0.27
C VAL A 116 -8.18 -6.91 0.77
N ARG A 117 -9.40 -7.17 1.25
CA ARG A 117 -10.11 -6.30 2.21
C ARG A 117 -9.45 -6.32 3.58
N ILE A 118 -9.09 -7.49 4.10
CA ILE A 118 -8.44 -7.58 5.40
C ILE A 118 -7.03 -6.98 5.36
N CYS A 119 -6.25 -7.27 4.32
CA CYS A 119 -4.94 -6.65 4.13
C CYS A 119 -5.05 -5.13 3.98
N PHE A 120 -6.08 -4.62 3.30
CA PHE A 120 -6.34 -3.17 3.22
C PHE A 120 -6.65 -2.56 4.58
N ILE A 121 -7.50 -3.22 5.39
CA ILE A 121 -7.80 -2.76 6.75
C ILE A 121 -6.53 -2.73 7.60
N LEU A 122 -5.81 -3.84 7.68
CA LEU A 122 -4.59 -3.94 8.49
C LEU A 122 -3.50 -2.99 7.99
N GLY A 123 -3.34 -2.87 6.67
CA GLY A 123 -2.37 -1.98 6.03
C GLY A 123 -2.63 -0.51 6.31
N ASN A 124 -3.91 -0.09 6.37
CA ASN A 124 -4.25 1.28 6.79
C ASN A 124 -3.97 1.53 8.27
N LEU A 125 -4.16 0.52 9.12
CA LEU A 125 -3.87 0.65 10.55
C LEU A 125 -2.35 0.61 10.83
N SER A 126 -1.56 -0.02 9.97
CA SER A 126 -0.10 -0.15 10.15
C SER A 126 0.74 0.92 9.46
N CYS A 127 0.14 1.84 8.68
CA CYS A 127 0.90 2.78 7.86
C CYS A 127 1.63 3.87 8.65
N GLU A 128 1.17 4.21 9.85
CA GLU A 128 1.83 5.23 10.67
C GLU A 128 3.05 4.66 11.40
N LYS A 129 4.14 5.43 11.45
CA LYS A 129 5.36 5.07 12.21
C LYS A 129 5.11 4.73 13.69
N LYS A 130 4.09 5.33 14.30
CA LYS A 130 3.70 5.11 15.70
C LYS A 130 2.62 4.04 15.86
N SER A 131 2.24 3.35 14.79
CA SER A 131 1.23 2.30 14.82
C SER A 131 1.65 1.18 15.78
N CYS A 132 0.72 0.80 16.66
CA CYS A 132 0.87 -0.35 17.55
C CYS A 132 0.46 -1.67 16.89
N ILE A 133 -0.04 -1.64 15.65
CA ILE A 133 -0.55 -2.83 14.97
C ILE A 133 0.53 -3.90 14.82
N PRO A 134 1.76 -3.60 14.35
CA PRO A 134 2.81 -4.62 14.24
C PRO A 134 3.10 -5.32 15.58
N ASP A 135 3.02 -4.61 16.71
CA ASP A 135 3.18 -5.19 18.04
C ASP A 135 1.97 -6.06 18.46
N ILE A 136 0.74 -5.67 18.09
CA ILE A 136 -0.48 -6.44 18.39
C ILE A 136 -0.49 -7.79 17.66
N ILE A 137 0.00 -7.81 16.41
CA ILE A 137 -0.02 -9.02 15.56
C ILE A 137 1.37 -9.66 15.40
N PHE A 138 2.32 -9.29 16.27
CA PHE A 138 3.71 -9.72 16.20
C PHE A 138 3.87 -11.24 16.05
N ASP A 139 3.11 -12.01 16.85
CA ASP A 139 3.16 -13.48 16.82
C ASP A 139 2.64 -14.11 15.50
N TYR A 140 1.98 -13.33 14.65
CA TYR A 140 1.45 -13.75 13.35
C TYR A 140 2.34 -13.31 12.17
N ILE A 141 3.37 -12.50 12.40
CA ILE A 141 4.27 -12.02 11.34
C ILE A 141 4.87 -13.19 10.54
N PRO A 142 5.43 -14.25 11.17
CA PRO A 142 5.95 -15.40 10.42
C PRO A 142 4.90 -16.07 9.54
N ASP A 143 3.67 -16.22 10.05
CA ASP A 143 2.58 -16.84 9.30
C ASP A 143 2.12 -15.94 8.12
N LEU A 144 2.23 -14.61 8.23
CA LEU A 144 1.95 -13.66 7.14
C LEU A 144 3.02 -13.66 6.06
N VAL A 145 4.31 -13.73 6.43
CA VAL A 145 5.42 -13.83 5.47
C VAL A 145 5.39 -15.18 4.76
N GLN A 146 5.10 -16.27 5.47
CA GLN A 146 4.87 -17.58 4.86
C GLN A 146 3.68 -17.59 3.90
N LEU A 147 2.59 -16.87 4.24
CA LEU A 147 1.47 -16.69 3.31
C LEU A 147 1.91 -15.94 2.04
N LEU A 148 2.70 -14.88 2.17
CA LEU A 148 3.24 -14.16 1.01
C LEU A 148 4.02 -15.11 0.10
N GLU A 149 4.97 -15.86 0.66
CA GLU A 149 5.81 -16.79 -0.10
C GLU A 149 4.99 -17.90 -0.77
N LEU A 150 3.95 -18.41 -0.11
CA LEU A 150 3.01 -19.37 -0.72
C LEU A 150 2.29 -18.78 -1.94
N LEU A 151 1.79 -17.54 -1.84
CA LEU A 151 1.09 -16.87 -2.94
C LEU A 151 2.04 -16.52 -4.09
N VAL A 152 3.25 -16.06 -3.78
CA VAL A 152 4.29 -15.78 -4.78
C VAL A 152 4.68 -17.04 -5.54
N ARG A 153 4.92 -18.15 -4.83
CA ARG A 153 5.22 -19.44 -5.47
C ARG A 153 4.09 -19.91 -6.37
N HIS A 154 2.83 -19.67 -5.99
CA HIS A 154 1.69 -19.98 -6.85
C HIS A 154 1.75 -19.20 -8.17
N VAL A 155 1.99 -17.90 -8.11
CA VAL A 155 2.12 -17.03 -9.30
C VAL A 155 3.28 -17.47 -10.18
N ILE A 156 4.48 -17.68 -9.61
CA ILE A 156 5.66 -18.14 -10.35
C ILE A 156 5.39 -19.47 -11.07
N ASN A 157 4.80 -20.44 -10.38
CA ASN A 157 4.52 -21.75 -10.97
C ASN A 157 3.49 -21.68 -12.10
N LYS A 158 2.50 -20.79 -11.98
CA LYS A 158 1.49 -20.56 -13.03
C LYS A 158 2.10 -19.92 -14.27
N GLU A 159 3.02 -18.97 -14.10
CA GLU A 159 3.77 -18.38 -15.23
C GLU A 159 4.68 -19.39 -15.92
N LYS A 160 5.42 -20.20 -15.16
CA LYS A 160 6.26 -21.28 -15.72
C LYS A 160 5.44 -22.28 -16.54
N LYS A 161 4.30 -22.73 -16.01
CA LYS A 161 3.40 -23.67 -16.69
C LYS A 161 2.88 -23.09 -18.00
N ARG A 162 2.61 -21.79 -18.04
CA ARG A 162 2.16 -21.10 -19.25
C ARG A 162 3.26 -21.04 -20.31
N ILE A 163 4.50 -20.70 -19.94
CA ILE A 163 5.62 -20.67 -20.88
C ILE A 163 5.85 -22.06 -21.50
N SER A 164 5.73 -23.14 -20.71
CA SER A 164 5.80 -24.50 -21.27
C SER A 164 4.65 -24.81 -22.23
N GLU A 165 3.41 -24.45 -21.88
CA GLU A 165 2.23 -24.69 -22.73
C GLU A 165 2.28 -23.87 -24.04
N GLU A 166 2.84 -22.66 -24.03
CA GLU A 166 3.02 -21.83 -25.23
C GLU A 166 4.07 -22.40 -26.18
N ASN A 167 5.11 -23.05 -25.66
CA ASN A 167 6.16 -23.69 -26.47
C ASN A 167 5.73 -25.02 -27.10
N ASP A 168 4.86 -25.77 -26.42
CA ASP A 168 4.38 -27.09 -26.90
C ASP A 168 3.21 -26.99 -27.91
N ASN A 169 2.46 -25.89 -27.92
CA ASN A 169 1.25 -25.71 -28.76
C ASN A 169 1.52 -25.20 -30.19
N HIS A 170 2.71 -25.43 -30.75
CA HIS A 170 2.99 -25.08 -32.14
C HIS A 170 2.22 -25.93 -33.17
N ASP A 171 1.68 -27.08 -32.76
CA ASP A 171 0.85 -27.94 -33.61
C ASP A 171 -0.55 -28.12 -33.01
N GLU A 172 -1.57 -27.75 -33.80
CA GLU A 172 -3.00 -27.99 -33.60
C GLU A 172 -3.76 -27.14 -32.56
N ASN A 173 -4.35 -26.02 -32.98
CA ASN A 173 -5.53 -25.49 -32.28
C ASN A 173 -6.64 -25.02 -33.25
N LYS A 174 -7.61 -25.92 -33.47
CA LYS A 174 -8.92 -25.66 -34.08
C LYS A 174 -9.94 -25.19 -33.03
N GLU A 175 -9.57 -24.26 -32.15
CA GLU A 175 -10.56 -23.62 -31.25
C GLU A 175 -11.15 -22.38 -31.95
N ASN A 176 -12.46 -22.16 -31.81
CA ASN A 176 -13.13 -20.99 -32.37
C ASN A 176 -12.56 -19.70 -31.76
N GLU A 177 -12.40 -18.64 -32.58
CA GLU A 177 -11.82 -17.36 -32.15
C GLU A 177 -12.53 -16.74 -30.93
N SER A 178 -13.84 -16.98 -30.78
CA SER A 178 -14.65 -16.51 -29.65
C SER A 178 -14.24 -17.15 -28.32
N ASP A 179 -13.92 -18.44 -28.33
CA ASP A 179 -13.55 -19.21 -27.14
C ASP A 179 -12.13 -18.88 -26.68
N GLN A 180 -11.22 -18.66 -27.64
CA GLN A 180 -9.86 -18.18 -27.36
C GLN A 180 -9.86 -16.78 -26.73
N LYS A 181 -10.68 -15.86 -27.24
CA LYS A 181 -10.83 -14.50 -26.67
C LYS A 181 -11.38 -14.53 -25.25
N LYS A 182 -12.36 -15.38 -24.97
CA LYS A 182 -12.94 -15.53 -23.62
C LYS A 182 -11.91 -16.10 -22.63
N LYS A 183 -11.21 -17.18 -22.98
CA LYS A 183 -10.15 -17.76 -22.13
C LYS A 183 -9.05 -16.76 -21.79
N LYS A 184 -8.58 -15.98 -22.77
CA LYS A 184 -7.58 -14.92 -22.53
C LYS A 184 -8.09 -13.85 -21.56
N LYS A 185 -9.35 -13.45 -21.68
CA LYS A 185 -9.97 -12.46 -20.78
C LYS A 185 -10.11 -12.99 -19.36
N ASP A 186 -10.63 -14.21 -19.20
CA ASP A 186 -10.82 -14.82 -17.88
C ASP A 186 -9.48 -14.98 -17.15
N TYR A 187 -8.43 -15.40 -17.88
CA TYR A 187 -7.06 -15.46 -17.35
C TYR A 187 -6.51 -14.10 -16.94
N TYR A 188 -6.70 -13.07 -17.77
CA TYR A 188 -6.24 -11.71 -17.44
C TYR A 188 -6.90 -11.17 -16.16
N LEU A 189 -8.20 -11.43 -15.98
CA LEU A 189 -8.93 -11.06 -14.77
C LEU A 189 -8.38 -11.79 -13.55
N GLU A 190 -8.15 -13.10 -13.65
CA GLU A 190 -7.56 -13.90 -12.58
C GLU A 190 -6.13 -13.42 -12.22
N LYS A 191 -5.29 -13.11 -13.21
CA LYS A 191 -3.94 -12.53 -13.00
C LYS A 191 -4.03 -11.22 -12.23
N LYS A 192 -4.98 -10.33 -12.58
CA LYS A 192 -5.17 -9.04 -11.89
C LYS A 192 -5.73 -9.21 -10.47
N GLU A 193 -6.58 -10.19 -10.22
CA GLU A 193 -7.05 -10.51 -8.86
C GLU A 193 -5.92 -11.04 -7.96
N GLU A 194 -5.07 -11.93 -8.49
CA GLU A 194 -3.88 -12.43 -7.79
C GLU A 194 -2.88 -11.29 -7.51
N GLU A 195 -2.67 -10.40 -8.47
CA GLU A 195 -1.83 -9.22 -8.34
C GLU A 195 -2.32 -8.28 -7.25
N ASP A 196 -3.62 -7.97 -7.18
CA ASP A 196 -4.18 -7.11 -6.12
C ASP A 196 -4.02 -7.74 -4.74
N VAL A 197 -4.19 -9.07 -4.61
CA VAL A 197 -3.91 -9.79 -3.36
C VAL A 197 -2.45 -9.58 -2.92
N LEU A 198 -1.50 -9.78 -3.84
CA LEU A 198 -0.08 -9.62 -3.56
C LEU A 198 0.24 -8.17 -3.17
N ILE A 199 -0.25 -7.19 -3.93
CA ILE A 199 -0.07 -5.77 -3.62
C ILE A 199 -0.51 -5.46 -2.19
N LYS A 200 -1.72 -5.87 -1.79
CA LYS A 200 -2.22 -5.54 -0.45
C LYS A 200 -1.46 -6.26 0.66
N LEU A 201 -1.03 -7.51 0.45
CA LEU A 201 -0.25 -8.25 1.45
C LEU A 201 1.18 -7.70 1.57
N ILE A 202 1.84 -7.41 0.45
CA ILE A 202 3.17 -6.80 0.42
C ILE A 202 3.12 -5.43 1.10
N ARG A 203 2.11 -4.60 0.81
CA ARG A 203 1.95 -3.30 1.48
C ARG A 203 1.80 -3.43 3.00
N LEU A 204 1.02 -4.41 3.46
CA LEU A 204 0.89 -4.69 4.89
C LEU A 204 2.25 -5.07 5.51
N ILE A 205 3.01 -5.95 4.86
CA ILE A 205 4.34 -6.37 5.33
C ILE A 205 5.32 -5.19 5.31
N ALA A 206 5.34 -4.39 4.25
CA ALA A 206 6.17 -3.19 4.11
C ALA A 206 5.89 -2.18 5.23
N ASN A 207 4.62 -1.96 5.57
CA ASN A 207 4.22 -1.09 6.67
C ASN A 207 4.65 -1.65 8.03
N MET A 208 4.52 -2.97 8.25
CA MET A 208 5.04 -3.60 9.47
C MET A 208 6.56 -3.51 9.58
N ALA A 209 7.26 -3.54 8.44
CA ALA A 209 8.71 -3.40 8.38
C ALA A 209 9.21 -1.99 8.74
N LEU A 210 8.35 -1.01 8.97
CA LEU A 210 8.75 0.29 9.53
C LEU A 210 8.88 0.26 11.07
N ASN A 211 8.32 -0.75 11.74
CA ASN A 211 8.37 -0.87 13.19
C ASN A 211 9.72 -1.46 13.63
N ASN A 212 10.39 -0.80 14.59
CA ASN A 212 11.73 -1.16 15.05
C ASN A 212 11.86 -2.56 15.65
N ARG A 213 10.75 -3.18 16.07
CA ARG A 213 10.73 -4.54 16.60
C ARG A 213 10.33 -5.55 15.52
N ALA A 214 9.32 -5.25 14.71
CA ALA A 214 8.82 -6.14 13.67
C ALA A 214 9.76 -6.22 12.45
N GLY A 215 10.36 -5.10 12.05
CA GLY A 215 11.22 -5.01 10.86
C GLY A 215 12.41 -5.97 10.86
N PRO A 216 13.25 -6.00 11.92
CA PRO A 216 14.34 -6.97 12.04
C PRO A 216 13.86 -8.42 11.95
N ILE A 217 12.75 -8.75 12.61
CA ILE A 217 12.16 -10.10 12.57
C ILE A 217 11.67 -10.46 11.16
N ILE A 218 11.06 -9.52 10.43
CA ILE A 218 10.67 -9.73 9.04
C ILE A 218 11.90 -9.99 8.16
N ALA A 219 12.99 -9.27 8.41
CA ALA A 219 14.25 -9.40 7.66
C ALA A 219 14.93 -10.77 7.86
N GLU A 220 14.74 -11.39 9.03
CA GLU A 220 15.31 -12.71 9.39
C GLU A 220 14.51 -13.90 8.85
N ILE A 221 13.27 -13.69 8.36
CA ILE A 221 12.42 -14.79 7.89
C ILE A 221 12.84 -15.19 6.47
N PRO A 222 13.33 -16.43 6.22
CA PRO A 222 13.82 -16.85 4.90
C PRO A 222 12.81 -16.68 3.76
N GLU A 223 11.54 -16.91 4.05
CA GLU A 223 10.44 -16.76 3.10
C GLU A 223 10.33 -15.34 2.51
N ILE A 224 10.90 -14.31 3.14
CA ILE A 224 10.85 -12.92 2.62
C ILE A 224 11.60 -12.74 1.30
N LYS A 225 12.56 -13.64 0.99
CA LYS A 225 13.28 -13.67 -0.30
C LYS A 225 12.36 -13.82 -1.51
N CYS A 226 11.13 -14.31 -1.32
CA CYS A 226 10.14 -14.37 -2.38
C CYS A 226 9.84 -12.99 -3.01
N LEU A 227 10.11 -11.87 -2.32
CA LEU A 227 10.05 -10.52 -2.91
C LEU A 227 11.04 -10.34 -4.06
N VAL A 228 12.26 -10.87 -3.91
CA VAL A 228 13.31 -10.83 -4.94
C VAL A 228 12.96 -11.78 -6.09
N ASP A 229 12.43 -12.97 -5.78
CA ASP A 229 11.93 -13.90 -6.80
C ASP A 229 10.80 -13.29 -7.64
N LEU A 230 9.86 -12.59 -6.99
CA LEU A 230 8.77 -11.91 -7.66
C LEU A 230 9.27 -10.73 -8.51
N LEU A 231 10.24 -9.96 -8.02
CA LEU A 231 10.84 -8.86 -8.77
C LEU A 231 11.54 -9.35 -10.06
N GLN A 232 12.11 -10.55 -10.05
CA GLN A 232 12.80 -11.13 -11.22
C GLN A 232 11.86 -11.50 -12.38
N ILE A 233 10.60 -11.80 -12.09
CA ILE A 233 9.64 -12.30 -13.10
C ILE A 233 8.62 -11.24 -13.57
N LYS A 234 8.52 -10.11 -12.88
CA LYS A 234 7.55 -9.05 -13.19
C LYS A 234 8.18 -7.92 -13.98
N ASP A 235 7.41 -7.35 -14.90
CA ASP A 235 7.81 -6.19 -15.69
C ASP A 235 7.08 -4.94 -15.16
N ILE A 236 7.83 -3.86 -14.92
CA ILE A 236 7.26 -2.59 -14.49
C ILE A 236 6.24 -2.03 -15.49
N ASN A 237 6.41 -2.27 -16.79
CA ASN A 237 5.47 -1.77 -17.80
C ASN A 237 4.09 -2.43 -17.72
N GLU A 238 4.00 -3.65 -17.17
CA GLU A 238 2.74 -4.39 -17.00
C GLU A 238 2.21 -4.36 -15.55
N ASN A 239 3.12 -4.31 -14.59
CA ASN A 239 2.88 -4.57 -13.17
C ASN A 239 3.36 -3.43 -12.27
N GLU A 240 3.27 -2.18 -12.73
CA GLU A 240 3.80 -0.98 -12.06
C GLU A 240 3.48 -0.91 -10.55
N GLU A 241 2.20 -0.97 -10.16
CA GLU A 241 1.80 -0.91 -8.74
C GLU A 241 2.42 -2.05 -7.91
N LEU A 242 2.49 -3.26 -8.48
CA LEU A 242 3.09 -4.41 -7.80
C LEU A 242 4.60 -4.21 -7.61
N ILE A 243 5.31 -3.75 -8.66
CA ILE A 243 6.75 -3.47 -8.59
C ILE A 243 7.03 -2.40 -7.53
N LEU A 244 6.28 -1.29 -7.52
CA LEU A 244 6.45 -0.23 -6.53
C LEU A 244 6.27 -0.76 -5.09
N ASN A 245 5.27 -1.61 -4.85
CA ASN A 245 5.07 -2.23 -3.53
C ASN A 245 6.20 -3.20 -3.16
N ILE A 246 6.74 -3.98 -4.12
CA ILE A 246 7.88 -4.88 -3.89
C ILE A 246 9.12 -4.06 -3.52
N VAL A 247 9.47 -3.05 -4.32
CA VAL A 247 10.67 -2.24 -4.09
C VAL A 247 10.54 -1.45 -2.78
N GLY A 248 9.37 -0.90 -2.47
CA GLY A 248 9.11 -0.24 -1.19
C GLY A 248 9.25 -1.18 0.01
N ALA A 249 8.80 -2.43 -0.11
CA ALA A 249 9.03 -3.44 0.92
C ALA A 249 10.54 -3.75 1.09
N ILE A 250 11.26 -3.95 -0.02
CA ILE A 250 12.71 -4.16 -0.02
C ILE A 250 13.44 -2.97 0.60
N ALA A 251 13.03 -1.73 0.30
CA ALA A 251 13.62 -0.51 0.87
C ALA A 251 13.47 -0.45 2.39
N ASN A 252 12.28 -0.80 2.90
CA ASN A 252 12.04 -0.81 4.35
C ASN A 252 12.80 -1.95 5.05
N ILE A 253 12.91 -3.13 4.44
CA ILE A 253 13.58 -4.30 5.03
C ILE A 253 15.11 -4.18 4.96
N SER A 254 15.65 -3.70 3.84
CA SER A 254 17.10 -3.50 3.64
C SER A 254 17.70 -2.40 4.51
N TYR A 255 16.87 -1.57 5.15
CA TYR A 255 17.31 -0.58 6.12
C TYR A 255 17.99 -1.22 7.34
N TYR A 256 17.56 -2.42 7.74
CA TYR A 256 18.09 -3.11 8.91
C TYR A 256 19.39 -3.84 8.58
N ASN A 257 20.53 -3.18 8.86
CA ASN A 257 21.86 -3.79 8.71
C ASN A 257 22.17 -4.74 9.89
N ILE A 258 21.52 -5.90 9.89
CA ILE A 258 21.73 -7.02 10.82
C ILE A 258 22.33 -8.21 10.06
N SER A 259 23.06 -9.08 10.75
CA SER A 259 23.78 -10.21 10.12
C SER A 259 22.86 -11.24 9.47
N GLU A 260 21.63 -11.38 9.96
CA GLU A 260 20.64 -12.35 9.50
C GLU A 260 19.56 -11.68 8.63
N ASN A 261 19.93 -10.72 7.77
CA ASN A 261 18.98 -10.08 6.87
C ASN A 261 18.94 -10.78 5.50
N GLU A 262 17.87 -11.54 5.27
CA GLU A 262 17.67 -12.36 4.07
C GLU A 262 17.58 -11.52 2.77
N ILE A 263 17.13 -10.27 2.84
CA ILE A 263 17.13 -9.35 1.70
C ILE A 263 18.54 -8.82 1.41
N LEU A 264 19.34 -8.54 2.44
CA LEU A 264 20.72 -8.09 2.25
C LEU A 264 21.65 -9.19 1.72
N GLU A 265 21.33 -10.46 1.96
CA GLU A 265 22.02 -11.58 1.30
C GLU A 265 21.85 -11.55 -0.24
N GLU A 266 20.71 -11.07 -0.73
CA GLU A 266 20.41 -10.92 -2.16
C GLU A 266 20.81 -9.54 -2.73
N ARG A 267 21.53 -8.69 -1.97
CA ARG A 267 21.81 -7.29 -2.32
C ARG A 267 22.40 -7.07 -3.72
N LEU A 268 23.27 -7.96 -4.19
CA LEU A 268 23.87 -7.84 -5.52
C LEU A 268 22.88 -8.21 -6.64
N VAL A 269 21.98 -9.17 -6.40
CA VAL A 269 20.90 -9.51 -7.32
C VAL A 269 19.91 -8.35 -7.39
N ILE A 270 19.52 -7.82 -6.22
CA ILE A 270 18.64 -6.65 -6.11
C ILE A 270 19.23 -5.45 -6.85
N ALA A 271 20.51 -5.11 -6.64
CA ALA A 271 21.17 -4.00 -7.34
C ALA A 271 21.05 -4.11 -8.87
N LYS A 272 21.21 -5.32 -9.42
CA LYS A 272 21.06 -5.55 -10.86
C LYS A 272 19.62 -5.38 -11.34
N LEU A 273 18.65 -5.86 -10.57
CA LEU A 273 17.22 -5.76 -10.89
C LEU A 273 16.67 -4.34 -10.80
N LEU A 274 17.21 -3.52 -9.90
CA LEU A 274 16.78 -2.14 -9.72
C LEU A 274 17.41 -1.17 -10.71
N LEU A 275 18.49 -1.56 -11.39
CA LEU A 275 19.19 -0.68 -12.32
C LEU A 275 18.27 -0.14 -13.45
N PRO A 276 17.42 -0.94 -14.11
CA PRO A 276 16.46 -0.41 -15.08
C PRO A 276 15.45 0.57 -14.47
N LEU A 277 15.06 0.37 -13.20
CA LEU A 277 14.07 1.22 -12.53
C LEU A 277 14.59 2.64 -12.26
N MET A 278 15.90 2.81 -12.11
CA MET A 278 16.54 4.13 -11.95
C MET A 278 16.37 5.04 -13.17
N PHE A 279 16.02 4.48 -14.33
CA PHE A 279 15.83 5.20 -15.59
C PHE A 279 14.40 5.12 -16.11
N HIS A 280 13.47 4.64 -15.30
CA HIS A 280 12.07 4.55 -15.69
C HIS A 280 11.41 5.93 -15.64
N ASP A 281 10.42 6.17 -16.51
CA ASP A 281 9.65 7.43 -16.52
C ASP A 281 8.81 7.63 -15.25
N ASN A 282 8.63 6.56 -14.48
CA ASN A 282 7.90 6.60 -13.21
C ASN A 282 8.83 7.09 -12.08
N VAL A 283 8.61 8.32 -11.63
CA VAL A 283 9.38 8.96 -10.56
C VAL A 283 9.33 8.18 -9.24
N GLU A 284 8.20 7.56 -8.89
CA GLU A 284 8.09 6.74 -7.68
C GLU A 284 9.02 5.52 -7.75
N ALA A 285 9.12 4.89 -8.93
CA ALA A 285 10.03 3.76 -9.14
C ALA A 285 11.50 4.17 -8.97
N VAL A 286 11.86 5.35 -9.49
CA VAL A 286 13.20 5.92 -9.33
C VAL A 286 13.50 6.24 -7.85
N ILE A 287 12.54 6.84 -7.13
CA ILE A 287 12.69 7.15 -5.70
C ILE A 287 12.87 5.87 -4.89
N GLU A 288 12.02 4.88 -5.07
CA GLU A 288 12.09 3.62 -4.32
C GLU A 288 13.37 2.83 -4.63
N ALA A 289 13.75 2.75 -5.91
CA ALA A 289 15.02 2.14 -6.30
C ALA A 289 16.22 2.87 -5.67
N SER A 290 16.19 4.21 -5.66
CA SER A 290 17.22 5.05 -5.03
C SER A 290 17.32 4.80 -3.53
N ARG A 291 16.18 4.64 -2.84
CA ARG A 291 16.15 4.31 -1.40
C ARG A 291 16.84 2.97 -1.12
N VAL A 292 16.56 1.94 -1.93
CA VAL A 292 17.24 0.65 -1.79
C VAL A 292 18.74 0.79 -2.04
N PHE A 293 19.16 1.44 -3.14
CA PHE A 293 20.59 1.69 -3.41
C PHE A 293 21.27 2.45 -2.26
N GLY A 294 20.59 3.44 -1.68
CA GLY A 294 21.07 4.15 -0.50
C GLY A 294 21.37 3.23 0.69
N ASN A 295 20.58 2.16 0.86
CA ASN A 295 20.80 1.16 1.90
C ASN A 295 21.90 0.15 1.54
N ILE A 296 22.00 -0.30 0.28
CA ILE A 296 22.89 -1.41 -0.10
C ILE A 296 24.26 -0.98 -0.64
N THR A 297 24.46 0.27 -1.03
CA THR A 297 25.75 0.76 -1.55
C THR A 297 26.85 0.88 -0.48
N GLN A 298 26.49 0.76 0.81
CA GLN A 298 27.45 0.65 1.90
C GLN A 298 28.24 -0.67 1.87
N PHE A 299 27.74 -1.70 1.18
CA PHE A 299 28.41 -2.99 1.05
C PHE A 299 29.44 -2.97 -0.09
N GLU A 300 30.63 -3.53 0.17
CA GLU A 300 31.77 -3.43 -0.75
C GLU A 300 31.49 -4.05 -2.13
N ASP A 301 30.79 -5.17 -2.18
CA ASP A 301 30.44 -5.87 -3.41
C ASP A 301 29.49 -5.05 -4.30
N VAL A 302 28.46 -4.45 -3.70
CA VAL A 302 27.53 -3.55 -4.40
C VAL A 302 28.23 -2.26 -4.82
N CYS A 303 29.05 -1.67 -3.96
CA CYS A 303 29.86 -0.49 -4.29
C CYS A 303 30.80 -0.76 -5.48
N ASN A 304 31.46 -1.92 -5.50
CA ASN A 304 32.33 -2.33 -6.60
C ASN A 304 31.54 -2.59 -7.89
N PHE A 305 30.34 -3.16 -7.79
CA PHE A 305 29.42 -3.27 -8.91
C PHE A 305 29.10 -1.88 -9.49
N SER A 306 28.68 -0.94 -8.64
CA SER A 306 28.34 0.44 -9.06
C SER A 306 29.50 1.22 -9.66
N LYS A 307 30.73 0.97 -9.21
CA LYS A 307 31.93 1.56 -9.84
C LYS A 307 32.16 1.01 -11.24
N LYS A 308 32.04 -0.31 -11.42
CA LYS A 308 32.29 -0.98 -12.72
C LYS A 308 31.26 -0.60 -13.77
N SER A 309 30.00 -0.49 -13.38
CA SER A 309 28.89 -0.09 -14.25
C SER A 309 28.80 1.42 -14.47
N LYS A 310 29.66 2.22 -13.81
CA LYS A 310 29.61 3.70 -13.76
C LYS A 310 28.30 4.25 -13.18
N GLU A 311 27.61 3.45 -12.36
CA GLU A 311 26.31 3.80 -11.76
C GLU A 311 26.33 5.08 -10.94
N TYR A 312 27.45 5.35 -10.25
CA TYR A 312 27.64 6.57 -9.47
C TYR A 312 27.43 7.85 -10.30
N GLN A 313 27.68 7.81 -11.61
CA GLN A 313 27.50 8.95 -12.50
C GLN A 313 26.02 9.31 -12.69
N TYR A 314 25.11 8.35 -12.50
CA TYR A 314 23.67 8.55 -12.66
C TYR A 314 22.99 9.10 -11.41
N PHE A 315 23.65 9.06 -10.25
CA PHE A 315 23.19 9.79 -9.07
C PHE A 315 23.51 11.29 -9.16
N ILE A 316 24.48 11.70 -10.01
CA ILE A 316 24.93 13.10 -10.14
C ILE A 316 23.82 14.05 -10.59
N PRO A 317 22.96 13.72 -11.59
CA PRO A 317 21.82 14.58 -11.94
C PRO A 317 20.86 14.84 -10.78
N PHE A 318 20.51 13.83 -9.98
CA PHE A 318 19.66 14.00 -8.79
C PHE A 318 20.32 14.88 -7.73
N LEU A 319 21.65 14.80 -7.60
CA LEU A 319 22.42 15.68 -6.71
C LEU A 319 22.40 17.13 -7.22
N ASN A 320 22.49 17.34 -8.54
CA ASN A 320 22.53 18.66 -9.16
C ASN A 320 21.15 19.34 -9.23
N GLU A 321 20.07 18.59 -9.43
CA GLU A 321 18.69 19.13 -9.42
C GLU A 321 18.20 19.50 -8.01
N SER A 322 18.74 18.87 -6.97
CA SER A 322 18.46 19.24 -5.58
C SER A 322 19.09 20.57 -5.13
N ALA A 323 19.92 21.18 -5.98
CA ALA A 323 20.37 22.57 -5.81
C ALA A 323 19.23 23.50 -6.23
N ILE A 324 18.24 23.66 -5.34
CA ILE A 324 17.28 24.75 -5.41
C ILE A 324 18.09 26.05 -5.57
N PRO A 325 17.80 26.90 -6.57
CA PRO A 325 18.39 28.22 -6.61
C PRO A 325 17.88 28.95 -5.38
N ASP A 326 18.77 29.30 -4.46
CA ASP A 326 18.47 30.29 -3.43
C ASP A 326 18.03 31.57 -4.15
N SER A 327 16.71 31.77 -4.25
CA SER A 327 16.13 33.06 -4.57
C SER A 327 16.36 33.96 -3.37
N ASP A 328 17.41 34.77 -3.47
CA ASP A 328 17.56 36.13 -2.95
C ASP A 328 18.97 36.35 -2.40
N LYS A 329 19.82 36.93 -3.27
CA LYS A 329 20.76 38.01 -2.92
C LYS A 329 21.41 38.58 -4.18
N ASP A 330 20.84 39.69 -4.61
CA ASP A 330 21.45 40.87 -5.22
C ASP A 330 22.86 40.76 -5.82
N ASP A 331 22.87 40.93 -7.15
CA ASP A 331 23.70 41.86 -7.93
C ASP A 331 25.19 42.04 -7.53
N HIS A 332 26.09 41.36 -8.24
CA HIS A 332 26.98 42.03 -9.19
C HIS A 332 27.90 41.04 -9.92
N GLY A 333 27.80 41.06 -11.26
CA GLY A 333 28.93 40.92 -12.18
C GLY A 333 29.69 39.59 -12.22
N ILE A 334 29.44 38.80 -13.26
CA ILE A 334 30.37 38.58 -14.39
C ILE A 334 29.77 37.49 -15.27
N LYS A 335 29.29 37.90 -16.45
CA LYS A 335 29.16 36.99 -17.60
C LYS A 335 30.56 36.53 -18.00
N LYS A 336 30.84 35.23 -17.94
CA LYS A 336 31.77 34.62 -18.88
C LYS A 336 31.35 33.21 -19.25
N SER A 337 30.93 33.10 -20.50
CA SER A 337 30.81 31.88 -21.30
C SER A 337 32.03 30.97 -21.15
N LEU A 338 31.77 29.68 -20.97
CA LEU A 338 32.71 28.58 -21.23
C LEU A 338 31.85 27.50 -21.90
N ASN A 339 31.63 27.56 -23.21
CA ASN A 339 32.47 26.96 -24.25
C ASN A 339 33.10 25.63 -23.86
N GLU A 340 32.56 24.59 -24.50
CA GLU A 340 33.02 23.22 -24.61
C GLU A 340 34.54 23.15 -24.86
N GLY A 341 35.22 22.35 -24.05
CA GLY A 341 36.64 22.08 -24.22
C GLY A 341 37.21 21.25 -23.09
N ASN A 342 37.38 19.95 -23.36
CA ASN A 342 38.27 19.00 -22.67
C ASN A 342 38.15 18.89 -21.14
N ILE A 343 37.37 17.91 -20.69
CA ILE A 343 37.61 17.28 -19.39
C ILE A 343 38.22 15.90 -19.67
N ASP A 344 39.54 15.91 -19.83
CA ASP A 344 40.38 14.73 -19.62
C ASP A 344 40.35 14.42 -18.11
N LEU A 345 39.54 13.44 -17.70
CA LEU A 345 39.52 12.90 -16.34
C LEU A 345 39.75 11.39 -16.37
N LEU A 346 40.93 11.00 -16.85
CA LEU A 346 41.54 9.72 -16.52
C LEU A 346 43.02 9.99 -16.24
N HIS A 347 43.33 10.23 -14.96
CA HIS A 347 44.54 9.80 -14.26
C HIS A 347 44.73 10.66 -13.00
N SER A 348 44.38 10.13 -11.84
CA SER A 348 45.31 10.01 -10.71
C SER A 348 44.63 9.44 -9.48
N SER A 349 45.43 8.71 -8.73
CA SER A 349 45.13 8.01 -7.49
C SER A 349 44.70 8.97 -6.38
N ASN A 350 43.39 9.17 -6.20
CA ASN A 350 42.76 9.62 -4.94
C ASN A 350 41.27 9.26 -4.83
N THR A 351 40.84 8.22 -5.57
CA THR A 351 39.44 7.77 -5.70
C THR A 351 38.78 7.33 -4.39
N SER A 352 39.52 7.17 -3.29
CA SER A 352 38.97 6.82 -1.98
C SER A 352 38.39 8.03 -1.22
N GLU A 353 39.09 9.18 -1.22
CA GLU A 353 38.66 10.37 -0.48
C GLU A 353 37.52 11.10 -1.17
N GLU A 354 37.57 11.21 -2.51
CA GLU A 354 36.46 11.76 -3.28
C GLU A 354 35.21 10.86 -3.15
N PHE A 355 35.37 9.54 -3.11
CA PHE A 355 34.26 8.61 -2.93
C PHE A 355 33.64 8.68 -1.51
N LEU A 356 34.47 8.79 -0.46
CA LEU A 356 33.97 9.03 0.91
C LEU A 356 33.23 10.37 1.00
N LEU A 357 33.70 11.39 0.29
CA LEU A 357 33.05 12.69 0.20
C LEU A 357 31.68 12.56 -0.51
N TYR A 358 31.58 11.82 -1.61
CA TYR A 358 30.31 11.56 -2.31
C TYR A 358 29.32 10.75 -1.47
N MET A 359 29.76 9.72 -0.75
CA MET A 359 28.88 8.97 0.17
C MET A 359 28.40 9.83 1.34
N THR A 360 29.27 10.69 1.87
CA THR A 360 28.91 11.65 2.92
C THR A 360 27.90 12.68 2.39
N ILE A 361 28.07 13.15 1.15
CA ILE A 361 27.15 14.08 0.50
C ILE A 361 25.81 13.40 0.22
N SER A 362 25.80 12.20 -0.36
CA SER A 362 24.59 11.39 -0.63
C SER A 362 23.81 11.10 0.66
N THR A 363 24.50 10.74 1.74
CA THR A 363 23.88 10.53 3.07
C THR A 363 23.28 11.83 3.62
N LYS A 364 23.98 12.97 3.48
CA LYS A 364 23.44 14.29 3.89
C LYS A 364 22.26 14.71 3.02
N LEU A 365 22.25 14.34 1.74
CA LEU A 365 21.17 14.63 0.82
C LEU A 365 19.94 13.77 1.09
N MET A 366 20.09 12.46 1.33
CA MET A 366 18.99 11.60 1.77
C MET A 366 18.36 12.12 3.06
N ASN A 367 19.17 12.57 4.03
CA ASN A 367 18.65 13.20 5.25
C ASN A 367 17.91 14.52 4.99
N LYS A 368 18.25 15.27 3.94
CA LYS A 368 17.51 16.46 3.50
C LYS A 368 16.23 16.09 2.74
N LEU A 369 16.28 15.06 1.90
CA LEU A 369 15.13 14.57 1.14
C LEU A 369 14.05 14.03 2.08
N ILE A 370 14.46 13.29 3.12
CA ILE A 370 13.57 12.84 4.21
C ILE A 370 12.89 14.03 4.88
N LYS A 371 13.62 15.11 5.19
CA LYS A 371 13.03 16.33 5.76
C LYS A 371 12.07 17.04 4.80
N TYR A 372 12.34 16.99 3.49
CA TYR A 372 11.44 17.53 2.48
C TYR A 372 10.17 16.70 2.32
N ILE A 373 10.27 15.37 2.42
CA ILE A 373 9.12 14.46 2.45
C ILE A 373 8.31 14.72 3.72
N GLU A 374 8.95 14.80 4.90
CA GLU A 374 8.28 15.16 6.16
C GLU A 374 7.62 16.55 6.08
N TYR A 375 8.24 17.51 5.39
CA TYR A 375 7.64 18.83 5.15
C TYR A 375 6.43 18.74 4.21
N ALA A 376 6.53 18.00 3.10
CA ALA A 376 5.44 17.80 2.15
C ALA A 376 4.25 17.08 2.82
N GLU A 377 4.51 16.06 3.62
CA GLU A 377 3.49 15.38 4.44
C GLU A 377 2.85 16.35 5.44
N ASN A 378 3.62 17.22 6.09
CA ASN A 378 3.08 18.25 6.98
C ASN A 378 2.24 19.30 6.24
N GLN A 379 2.63 19.70 5.02
CA GLN A 379 1.83 20.61 4.20
C GLN A 379 0.53 19.94 3.74
N GLN A 380 0.58 18.68 3.35
CA GLN A 380 -0.61 17.91 2.98
C GLN A 380 -1.56 17.75 4.18
N ASN A 381 -1.02 17.50 5.37
CA ASN A 381 -1.79 17.47 6.62
C ASN A 381 -2.37 18.85 6.98
N MET A 382 -1.65 19.95 6.75
CA MET A 382 -2.18 21.31 6.94
C MET A 382 -3.30 21.64 5.96
N VAL A 383 -3.16 21.28 4.69
CA VAL A 383 -4.22 21.46 3.66
C VAL A 383 -5.45 20.63 4.00
N MET A 384 -5.27 19.38 4.46
CA MET A 384 -6.38 18.55 4.93
C MET A 384 -7.06 19.12 6.18
N ASN A 385 -6.30 19.69 7.13
CA ASN A 385 -6.86 20.39 8.28
C ASN A 385 -7.59 21.68 7.89
N TYR A 386 -7.11 22.40 6.87
CA TYR A 386 -7.75 23.61 6.35
C TYR A 386 -9.08 23.29 5.66
N LEU A 387 -9.13 22.22 4.86
CA LEU A 387 -10.34 21.73 4.21
C LEU A 387 -11.37 21.20 5.23
N ASN A 388 -10.92 20.56 6.31
CA ASN A 388 -11.79 20.13 7.42
C ASN A 388 -12.31 21.33 8.25
N ASN A 389 -11.56 22.42 8.35
CA ASN A 389 -12.00 23.64 9.03
C ASN A 389 -12.93 24.50 8.14
N GLU A 390 -12.77 24.50 6.81
CA GLU A 390 -13.71 25.18 5.91
C GLU A 390 -15.11 24.54 5.89
N SER A 391 -15.24 23.23 6.15
CA SER A 391 -16.55 22.59 6.34
C SER A 391 -17.27 23.03 7.62
N ASP A 392 -16.54 23.47 8.65
CA ASP A 392 -17.11 24.04 9.89
C ASP A 392 -17.48 25.53 9.76
N TYR A 393 -16.90 26.26 8.81
CA TYR A 393 -17.31 27.63 8.51
C TYR A 393 -18.54 27.71 7.60
N LYS A 394 -18.71 26.77 6.65
CA LYS A 394 -19.87 26.75 5.74
C LYS A 394 -21.18 26.26 6.40
N THR A 395 -21.13 25.57 7.53
CA THR A 395 -22.31 25.22 8.33
C THR A 395 -22.79 26.37 9.22
N ASN A 396 -21.94 27.37 9.52
CA ASN A 396 -22.31 28.50 10.38
C ASN A 396 -22.88 29.72 9.64
N GLU A 397 -22.80 29.78 8.31
CA GLU A 397 -23.41 30.86 7.51
C GLU A 397 -24.84 30.56 7.03
N CYS A 398 -25.30 29.30 7.09
CA CYS A 398 -26.67 28.96 6.70
C CYS A 398 -27.68 29.09 7.86
N ASP A 399 -27.21 29.13 9.11
CA ASP A 399 -28.06 29.28 10.32
C ASP A 399 -28.20 30.73 10.82
N LYS A 400 -27.67 31.73 10.07
CA LYS A 400 -27.79 33.17 10.40
C LYS A 400 -28.77 33.98 9.53
N LYS A 401 -29.57 33.33 8.68
CA LYS A 401 -30.59 33.99 7.83
C LYS A 401 -32.04 33.59 8.14
N ILE A 402 -32.37 33.31 9.40
CA ILE A 402 -33.75 33.04 9.84
C ILE A 402 -34.29 34.04 10.90
N THR A 403 -33.55 35.07 11.32
CA THR A 403 -34.04 35.98 12.37
C THR A 403 -33.99 37.47 12.03
N GLU A 404 -34.31 37.88 10.80
CA GLU A 404 -34.51 39.32 10.46
C GLU A 404 -35.60 39.57 9.40
N ASN A 405 -36.76 38.90 9.47
CA ASN A 405 -37.94 39.30 8.67
C ASN A 405 -39.26 39.00 9.40
N GLU A 406 -39.38 39.49 10.64
CA GLU A 406 -40.70 39.83 11.18
C GLU A 406 -40.82 41.35 11.29
N ILE A 407 -42.01 41.84 10.94
CA ILE A 407 -42.50 43.22 10.92
C ILE A 407 -42.48 43.84 9.52
N TYR A 408 -43.50 43.50 8.71
CA TYR A 408 -44.41 44.47 8.08
C TYR A 408 -45.47 43.70 7.28
N ASN A 409 -46.50 43.22 7.96
CA ASN A 409 -47.83 43.03 7.39
C ASN A 409 -48.85 42.98 8.54
N ASN A 410 -49.19 44.15 9.03
CA ASN A 410 -50.49 44.46 9.62
C ASN A 410 -50.60 45.98 9.69
N ASN A 411 -51.22 46.55 8.66
CA ASN A 411 -52.07 47.72 8.74
C ASN A 411 -52.63 47.96 7.34
N ILE A 412 -53.95 47.86 7.17
CA ILE A 412 -54.75 48.90 6.54
C ILE A 412 -56.26 48.57 6.62
N ILE A 413 -56.91 49.35 7.50
CA ILE A 413 -58.19 50.06 7.30
C ILE A 413 -59.49 49.26 7.28
N SER A 414 -60.35 49.49 8.28
CA SER A 414 -61.63 50.19 8.08
C SER A 414 -62.35 50.40 9.41
N ASP A 415 -62.45 51.67 9.82
CA ASP A 415 -63.57 52.18 10.60
C ASP A 415 -63.91 53.54 10.00
N GLU A 416 -65.08 53.61 9.35
CA GLU A 416 -66.10 54.66 9.53
C GLU A 416 -67.15 54.56 8.39
N ASN A 417 -68.36 54.11 8.75
CA ASN A 417 -69.58 54.80 8.36
C ASN A 417 -70.77 54.39 9.24
N ASN A 418 -71.42 55.43 9.75
CA ASN A 418 -72.55 55.49 10.69
C ASN A 418 -73.85 54.85 10.19
N LEU A 419 -74.56 54.10 11.05
CA LEU A 419 -75.93 54.36 11.58
C LEU A 419 -76.43 53.18 12.43
#